data_AF-A0A0D6TJD4-F1
#
_entry.id   AF-A0A0D6TJD4-F1
#
_cell.length_a   1.000
_cell.length_b   1.000
_cell.length_c   1.000
_cell.angle_alpha   90.00
_cell.angle_beta   90.00
_cell.angle_gamma   90.00
#
_symmetry.space_group_name_H-M   'P 1'
#
loop_
_entity.id
_entity.type
_entity.pdbx_description
1 polymer ?
#
loop_
_entity_poly.entity_id
_entity_poly.type
_entity_poly.pdbx_seq_one_letter_code
_entity_poly.pdbx_strand_id
1 'polypeptide(L)'
;MRKDILKRFLTNTDETGRFLMKSRITGIIYFVEPIYNGKTPKWGDLNPATGQLEGNYGSKYTGAVTKKESLITEENGFVNIGYFKGSPFGAIDQRDKAHQERLKL
;
A
#
# COMPACT_ATOMS: atom_id res chain seq x y z
N MET A 1 7.65 3.67 17.54
CA MET A 1 7.04 2.50 16.87
C MET A 1 7.56 1.23 17.51
N ARG A 2 6.69 0.26 17.81
CA ARG A 2 7.10 -1.00 18.45
C ARG A 2 7.85 -1.89 17.45
N LYS A 3 8.96 -2.52 17.88
CA LYS A 3 9.87 -3.29 16.98
C LYS A 3 9.19 -4.52 16.37
N ASP A 4 8.27 -5.14 17.10
CA ASP A 4 7.45 -6.26 16.65
C ASP A 4 6.53 -5.87 15.49
N ILE A 5 5.90 -4.69 15.56
CA ILE A 5 5.04 -4.17 14.48
C ILE A 5 5.84 -3.91 13.21
N LEU A 6 7.02 -3.29 13.33
CA LEU A 6 7.89 -3.05 12.18
C LEU A 6 8.30 -4.37 11.49
N LYS A 7 8.66 -5.39 12.28
CA LYS A 7 8.98 -6.72 11.75
C LYS A 7 7.79 -7.33 11.02
N ARG A 8 6.59 -7.30 11.62
CA ARG A 8 5.37 -7.84 10.99
C ARG A 8 5.00 -7.07 9.72
N PHE A 9 5.19 -5.75 9.70
CA PHE A 9 4.90 -4.91 8.54
C PHE A 9 5.79 -5.26 7.34
N LEU A 10 7.06 -5.57 7.60
CA LEU A 10 8.06 -5.93 6.57
C LEU A 10 8.12 -7.43 6.27
N THR A 11 7.20 -8.23 6.83
CA THR A 11 7.11 -9.66 6.56
C THR A 11 5.95 -9.94 5.59
N ASN A 12 6.13 -10.88 4.67
CA ASN A 12 5.14 -11.27 3.66
C ASN A 12 4.64 -10.07 2.83
N THR A 13 5.56 -9.18 2.44
CA THR A 13 5.25 -7.99 1.63
C THR A 13 4.69 -8.35 0.27
N ASP A 14 5.08 -9.50 -0.30
CA ASP A 14 4.55 -9.99 -1.58
C ASP A 14 3.04 -10.29 -1.47
N GLU A 15 2.61 -10.88 -0.35
CA GLU A 15 1.20 -11.19 -0.08
C GLU A 15 0.39 -9.96 0.30
N THR A 16 0.98 -9.07 1.10
CA THR A 16 0.27 -7.96 1.74
C THR A 16 0.37 -6.66 0.96
N GLY A 17 1.30 -6.57 0.01
CA GLY A 17 1.61 -5.36 -0.76
C GLY A 17 2.21 -4.22 0.07
N ARG A 18 2.65 -4.49 1.30
CA ARG A 18 3.19 -3.48 2.21
C ARG A 18 4.56 -3.01 1.76
N PHE A 19 4.79 -1.70 1.86
CA PHE A 19 6.10 -1.14 1.61
C PHE A 19 6.34 0.16 2.38
N LEU A 20 7.61 0.53 2.44
CA LEU A 20 8.07 1.80 2.97
C LEU A 20 8.50 2.70 1.83
N MET A 21 8.16 3.98 1.94
CA MET A 21 8.66 5.01 1.05
C MET A 21 9.31 6.10 1.88
N LYS A 22 10.61 6.32 1.66
CA LYS A 22 11.34 7.41 2.30
C LYS A 22 11.41 8.60 1.36
N SER A 23 10.89 9.74 1.80
CA SER A 23 11.11 11.00 1.11
C SER A 23 12.59 11.35 1.11
N ARG A 24 13.11 11.72 -0.07
CA ARG A 24 14.47 12.26 -0.20
C ARG A 24 14.56 13.73 0.20
N ILE A 25 13.43 14.44 0.25
CA ILE A 25 13.39 15.88 0.51
C ILE A 25 13.13 16.14 2.00
N THR A 26 12.04 15.57 2.53
CA THR A 26 11.64 15.79 3.94
C THR A 26 12.30 14.79 4.89
N GLY A 27 12.86 13.69 4.37
CA GLY A 27 13.40 12.59 5.17
C GLY A 27 12.34 11.71 5.85
N ILE A 28 11.04 12.03 5.69
CA ILE A 28 9.92 11.31 6.29
C ILE A 28 9.82 9.90 5.70
N ILE A 29 9.53 8.92 6.55
CA ILE A 29 9.28 7.54 6.14
C ILE A 29 7.78 7.28 6.20
N TYR A 30 7.19 7.02 5.04
CA TYR A 30 5.79 6.65 4.88
C TYR A 30 5.64 5.14 4.87
N PHE A 31 4.67 4.66 5.66
CA PHE A 31 4.24 3.27 5.67
C PHE A 31 3.00 3.19 4.80
N VAL A 32 3.00 2.28 3.83
CA VAL A 32 1.92 2.15 2.86
C VAL A 32 1.36 0.72 2.92
N GLU A 33 0.05 0.63 3.11
CA GLU A 33 -0.71 -0.62 3.04
C GLU A 33 -1.79 -0.50 1.96
N PRO A 34 -1.76 -1.34 0.92
CA PRO A 34 -2.87 -1.48 0.00
C PRO A 34 -4.04 -2.17 0.68
N ILE A 35 -5.22 -1.56 0.65
CA ILE A 35 -6.44 -2.13 1.26
C ILE A 35 -7.37 -2.61 0.16
N TYR A 36 -7.73 -3.89 0.18
CA TYR A 36 -8.71 -4.44 -0.76
C TYR A 36 -10.11 -4.49 -0.13
N ASN A 37 -11.13 -4.25 -0.95
CA ASN A 37 -12.54 -4.20 -0.52
C ASN A 37 -13.46 -5.13 -1.34
N GLY A 38 -12.95 -6.31 -1.74
CA GLY A 38 -13.84 -7.41 -2.13
C GLY A 38 -13.60 -8.12 -3.47
N LYS A 39 -12.60 -7.75 -4.29
CA LYS A 39 -12.17 -8.61 -5.42
C LYS A 39 -10.78 -8.22 -5.91
N THR A 40 -9.82 -9.14 -5.83
CA THR A 40 -8.59 -9.07 -6.61
C THR A 40 -8.98 -9.15 -8.10
N PRO A 41 -8.43 -8.27 -8.97
CA PRO A 41 -8.65 -8.41 -10.40
C PRO A 41 -8.12 -9.77 -10.84
N LYS A 42 -8.95 -10.56 -11.54
CA LYS A 42 -8.46 -11.76 -12.21
C LYS A 42 -7.71 -11.32 -13.44
N TRP A 43 -6.44 -11.68 -13.54
CA TRP A 43 -5.64 -11.44 -14.72
C TRP A 43 -5.51 -12.73 -15.52
N GLY A 44 -5.59 -12.59 -16.83
CA GLY A 44 -5.70 -13.69 -17.78
C GLY A 44 -5.51 -13.15 -19.18
N ASP A 45 -5.22 -14.05 -20.10
CA ASP A 45 -5.29 -13.78 -21.53
C ASP A 45 -6.75 -13.79 -21.96
N LEU A 46 -7.16 -12.81 -22.75
CA LEU A 46 -8.49 -12.80 -23.33
C LEU A 46 -8.50 -13.72 -24.54
N ASN A 47 -9.22 -14.84 -24.48
CA ASN A 47 -9.39 -15.71 -25.63
C ASN A 47 -10.29 -15.00 -26.68
N PRO A 48 -9.79 -14.72 -27.91
CA PRO A 48 -10.53 -13.97 -28.91
C PRO A 48 -11.72 -14.75 -29.50
N ALA A 49 -11.74 -16.07 -29.40
CA ALA A 49 -12.81 -16.91 -29.95
C ALA A 49 -13.99 -17.08 -28.97
N THR A 50 -13.71 -17.14 -27.67
CA THR A 50 -14.74 -17.37 -26.63
C THR A 50 -15.10 -16.09 -25.87
N GLY A 51 -14.27 -15.05 -25.94
CA GLY A 51 -14.41 -13.84 -25.14
C GLY A 51 -14.20 -14.06 -23.64
N GLN A 52 -13.75 -15.25 -23.23
CA GLN A 52 -13.49 -15.58 -21.84
C GLN A 52 -12.04 -15.28 -21.48
N LEU A 53 -11.83 -14.84 -20.23
CA LEU A 53 -10.50 -14.66 -19.68
C LEU A 53 -9.95 -16.04 -19.30
N GLU A 54 -8.92 -16.50 -20.00
CA GLU A 54 -8.21 -17.75 -19.76
C GLU A 54 -6.86 -17.48 -19.09
N GLY A 55 -6.38 -18.41 -18.26
CA GLY A 55 -5.16 -18.21 -17.47
C GLY A 55 -5.42 -17.65 -16.07
N ASN A 56 -4.39 -17.76 -15.22
CA ASN A 56 -4.48 -17.44 -13.79
C ASN A 56 -3.26 -16.59 -13.37
N TYR A 57 -3.09 -15.45 -14.04
CA TYR A 57 -2.02 -14.51 -13.73
C TYR A 57 -2.42 -13.63 -12.54
N GLY A 58 -1.43 -13.16 -11.78
CA GLY A 58 -1.65 -12.18 -10.71
C GLY A 58 -2.49 -12.66 -9.51
N SER A 59 -2.77 -13.97 -9.41
CA SER A 59 -3.57 -14.57 -8.33
C SER A 59 -2.74 -15.35 -7.31
N LYS A 60 -1.42 -15.42 -7.50
CA LYS A 60 -0.49 -16.10 -6.58
C LYS A 60 -0.39 -15.37 -5.24
N TYR A 61 -0.45 -14.05 -5.25
CA TYR A 61 -0.36 -13.20 -4.07
C TYR A 61 -1.46 -12.13 -4.11
N THR A 62 -2.09 -11.84 -2.97
CA THR A 62 -3.19 -10.86 -2.92
C THR A 62 -2.69 -9.43 -3.18
N GLY A 63 -1.46 -9.12 -2.75
CA GLY A 63 -0.85 -7.80 -2.88
C GLY A 63 -1.58 -6.70 -2.09
N ALA A 64 -2.44 -7.08 -1.15
CA ALA A 64 -3.26 -6.16 -0.37
C ALA A 64 -3.75 -6.84 0.92
N VAL A 65 -4.20 -6.03 1.87
CA VAL A 65 -4.73 -6.49 3.16
C VAL A 65 -6.19 -6.07 3.34
N THR A 66 -6.95 -6.80 4.16
CA THR A 66 -8.25 -6.32 4.60
C THR A 66 -8.10 -5.19 5.62
N LYS A 67 -9.15 -4.39 5.82
CA LYS A 67 -9.18 -3.39 6.90
C LYS A 67 -8.91 -3.99 8.29
N LYS A 68 -9.29 -5.25 8.51
CA LYS A 68 -9.09 -5.94 9.80
C LYS A 68 -7.63 -6.39 10.00
N GLU A 69 -6.90 -6.62 8.92
CA GLU A 69 -5.49 -7.04 8.93
C GLU A 69 -4.51 -5.86 8.87
N SER A 70 -5.04 -4.64 8.74
CA SER A 70 -4.29 -3.39 8.73
C SER A 70 -3.42 -3.27 9.97
N LEU A 71 -2.13 -3.00 9.78
CA LEU A 71 -1.20 -2.74 10.88
C LEU A 71 -1.05 -1.24 11.13
N ILE A 72 -1.40 -0.39 10.15
CA ILE A 72 -1.43 1.07 10.32
C ILE A 72 -2.67 1.45 11.14
N THR A 73 -2.49 1.43 12.46
CA THR A 73 -3.49 1.87 13.45
C THR A 73 -2.83 2.75 14.51
N GLU A 74 -3.61 3.62 15.14
CA GLU A 74 -3.11 4.47 16.24
C GLU A 74 -2.61 3.63 17.41
N GLU A 75 -3.29 2.52 17.72
CA GLU A 75 -2.88 1.54 18.75
C GLU A 75 -1.49 0.96 18.47
N ASN A 76 -1.13 0.76 17.20
CA ASN A 76 0.19 0.30 16.78
C ASN A 76 1.25 1.41 16.76
N GLY A 77 0.87 2.64 17.14
CA GLY A 77 1.75 3.79 17.28
C GLY A 77 1.98 4.55 15.97
N PHE A 78 1.05 4.42 15.01
CA PHE A 78 1.05 5.22 13.79
C PHE A 78 0.33 6.54 14.02
N VAL A 79 0.80 7.59 13.35
CA VAL A 79 0.22 8.95 13.39
C VAL A 79 0.06 9.47 11.96
N ASN A 80 -0.79 10.47 11.76
CA ASN A 80 -1.09 11.05 10.43
C ASN A 80 -1.58 9.99 9.41
N ILE A 81 -2.38 9.05 9.90
CA ILE A 81 -2.98 8.00 9.09
C ILE A 81 -4.01 8.63 8.16
N GLY A 82 -3.99 8.27 6.88
CA GLY A 82 -5.01 8.73 5.95
C GLY A 82 -5.17 7.76 4.80
N TYR A 83 -6.41 7.64 4.34
CA TYR A 83 -6.79 6.82 3.20
C TYR A 83 -6.78 7.66 1.93
N PHE A 84 -6.39 7.05 0.81
CA PHE A 84 -6.46 7.69 -0.49
C PHE A 84 -6.87 6.65 -1.54
N LYS A 85 -7.29 7.13 -2.71
CA LYS A 85 -7.54 6.30 -3.90
C LYS A 85 -6.59 6.73 -5.00
N GLY A 86 -6.06 5.79 -5.77
CA GLY A 86 -5.12 6.05 -6.87
C GLY A 86 -3.67 5.69 -6.51
N SER A 87 -2.71 6.45 -7.03
CA SER A 87 -1.28 6.16 -6.86
C SER A 87 -0.80 6.54 -5.44
N PRO A 88 -0.15 5.61 -4.70
CA PRO A 88 0.45 5.93 -3.40
C PRO A 88 1.52 7.01 -3.50
N PHE A 89 2.31 7.00 -4.56
CA PHE A 89 3.40 7.97 -4.73
C PHE A 89 2.87 9.38 -4.91
N GLY A 90 1.79 9.57 -5.68
CA GLY A 90 1.17 10.89 -5.82
C GLY A 90 0.60 11.42 -4.51
N ALA A 91 0.01 10.55 -3.68
CA ALA A 91 -0.48 10.95 -2.36
C ALA A 91 0.68 11.30 -1.40
N ILE A 92 1.80 10.58 -1.49
CA ILE A 92 3.01 10.87 -0.72
C ILE A 92 3.60 12.21 -1.17
N ASP A 93 3.74 12.46 -2.47
CA ASP A 93 4.29 13.70 -3.01
C ASP A 93 3.47 14.93 -2.55
N GLN A 94 2.15 14.82 -2.55
CA GLN A 94 1.27 15.88 -2.04
C GLN A 94 1.50 16.15 -0.55
N ARG A 95 1.64 15.09 0.27
CA ARG A 95 1.93 15.22 1.70
C ARG A 95 3.32 15.79 1.95
N ASP A 96 4.30 15.36 1.17
CA ASP A 96 5.67 15.85 1.25
C ASP A 96 5.74 17.33 0.91
N LYS A 97 5.04 17.78 -0.15
CA LYS A 97 4.98 19.19 -0.53
C LYS A 97 4.36 20.03 0.58
N ALA A 98 3.25 19.59 1.17
CA ALA A 98 2.64 20.27 2.31
C ALA A 98 3.58 20.33 3.52
N HIS A 99 4.40 19.29 3.73
CA HIS A 99 5.42 19.30 4.78
C HIS A 99 6.58 20.25 4.49
N GLN A 100 7.03 20.35 3.23
CA GLN A 100 8.07 21.31 2.82
C GLN A 100 7.60 22.75 3.05
N GLU A 101 6.39 23.09 2.59
CA GLU A 101 5.80 24.41 2.79
C GLU A 101 5.69 24.77 4.28
N ARG A 102 5.28 23.80 5.12
CA ARG A 102 5.22 23.99 6.59
C ARG A 102 6.59 24.20 7.22
N LEU A 103 7.62 23.52 6.74
CA LEU A 103 8.98 23.60 7.25
C LEU A 103 9.77 24.78 6.65
N LYS A 104 9.21 25.47 5.65
CA LYS A 104 9.89 26.52 4.85
C LYS A 104 11.23 26.03 4.26
N LEU A 105 11.29 24.75 3.92
CA LEU A 105 12.37 24.12 3.13
C LEU A 105 12.13 24.39 1.65
#